data_AF-A0A3E1NSL0-F1
#
_entry.id   AF-A0A3E1NSL0-F1
#
_cell.length_a   1.000
_cell.length_b   1.000
_cell.length_c   1.000
_cell.angle_alpha   90.00
_cell.angle_beta   90.00
_cell.angle_gamma   90.00
#
_symmetry.space_group_name_H-M   'P 1'
#
loop_
_entity.id
_entity.type
_entity.pdbx_description
1 polymer ?
#
loop_
_entity_poly.entity_id
_entity_poly.type
_entity_poly.pdbx_seq_one_letter_code
_entity_poly.pdbx_strand_id
1 'polypeptide(L)' 'MRKAIILKKDNYSRMGTIATIKFLDGKPAGTADTFMFEGSCYKILGVVVPSSSEILWNNSLEGIYDCRILEVEKPD' A
#
# COMPACT_ATOMS: atom_id res chain seq x y z
N MET A 1 9.61 -5.44 8.88
CA MET A 1 8.36 -5.55 8.10
C MET A 1 7.29 -4.68 8.74
N ARG A 2 6.58 -3.86 7.97
CA ARG A 2 5.63 -2.86 8.49
C ARG A 2 4.27 -3.50 8.79
N LYS A 3 3.50 -2.91 9.72
CA LYS A 3 2.09 -3.24 9.93
C LYS A 3 1.24 -2.25 9.16
N ALA A 4 0.30 -2.76 8.38
CA ALA A 4 -0.62 -1.93 7.61
C ALA A 4 -2.00 -2.58 7.53
N ILE A 5 -3.00 -1.77 7.20
CA ILE A 5 -4.38 -2.22 6.95
C ILE A 5 -4.67 -1.99 5.48
N ILE A 6 -5.18 -3.01 4.79
CA ILE A 6 -5.72 -2.85 3.45
C ILE A 6 -7.19 -2.42 3.58
N LEU A 7 -7.49 -1.19 3.14
CA LEU A 7 -8.84 -0.62 3.15
C LEU A 7 -9.63 -1.01 1.90
N LYS A 8 -8.93 -1.17 0.77
CA LYS A 8 -9.50 -1.59 -0.51
C LYS A 8 -8.45 -2.37 -1.29
N LYS A 9 -8.87 -3.39 -2.04
CA LYS A 9 -7.99 -4.22 -2.88
C LYS A 9 -8.71 -4.54 -4.19
N ASP A 10 -8.16 -4.05 -5.29
CA ASP A 10 -8.69 -4.26 -6.64
C ASP A 10 -7.62 -4.91 -7.52
N ASN A 11 -8.01 -5.85 -8.38
CA ASN A 11 -7.10 -6.49 -9.33
C ASN A 11 -7.39 -6.01 -10.76
N TYR A 12 -6.39 -5.46 -11.41
CA TYR A 12 -6.48 -4.92 -12.76
C TYR A 12 -5.71 -5.81 -13.73
N SER A 13 -6.36 -6.24 -14.81
CA SER A 13 -5.79 -7.20 -15.77
C SER A 13 -4.43 -6.79 -16.37
N ARG A 14 -4.14 -5.49 -16.50
CA ARG A 14 -2.86 -4.98 -17.03
C ARG A 14 -1.91 -4.40 -15.98
N MET A 15 -2.41 -4.01 -14.81
CA MET A 15 -1.61 -3.35 -13.77
C MET A 15 -1.35 -4.25 -12.55
N GLY A 16 -2.02 -5.40 -12.45
CA GLY A 16 -1.99 -6.25 -11.26
C GLY A 16 -2.82 -5.65 -10.12
N THR A 17 -2.48 -6.02 -8.89
CA THR A 17 -3.24 -5.62 -7.71
C THR A 17 -2.87 -4.21 -7.25
N ILE A 18 -3.88 -3.34 -7.13
CA ILE A 18 -3.77 -2.05 -6.45
C ILE A 18 -4.57 -2.13 -5.16
N ALA A 19 -3.97 -1.69 -4.06
CA ALA A 19 -4.59 -1.66 -2.75
C ALA A 19 -4.47 -0.28 -2.12
N THR A 20 -5.55 0.18 -1.50
CA THR A 20 -5.53 1.33 -0.60
C THR A 20 -5.05 0.86 0.77
N ILE A 21 -3.92 1.37 1.22
CA ILE A 21 -3.20 0.89 2.41
C ILE A 21 -3.07 2.02 3.42
N LYS A 22 -3.45 1.75 4.67
CA LYS A 22 -3.13 2.62 5.81
C LYS A 22 -1.94 2.05 6.58
N PHE A 23 -0.82 2.78 6.59
CA PHE A 23 0.35 2.43 7.39
C PHE A 23 0.18 2.92 8.83
N LEU A 24 0.47 2.04 9.81
CA LEU A 24 0.22 2.33 11.23
C LEU A 24 1.42 2.95 11.96
N ASP A 25 2.55 3.13 11.28
CA ASP A 25 3.79 3.65 11.84
C ASP A 25 4.03 5.14 11.53
N GLY A 26 3.05 5.81 10.90
CA GLY A 26 3.11 7.24 10.56
C GLY A 26 4.13 7.61 9.49
N LYS A 27 4.77 6.62 8.84
CA LYS A 27 5.74 6.86 7.76
C LYS A 27 5.05 6.77 6.39
N PRO A 28 5.48 7.55 5.39
CA PRO A 28 4.96 7.41 4.03
C PRO A 28 5.28 6.03 3.45
N ALA A 29 4.47 5.60 2.47
CA ALA A 29 4.72 4.36 1.73
C ALA A 29 5.96 4.54 0.81
N GLY A 30 6.87 3.56 0.82
CA GLY A 30 8.02 3.49 -0.08
C GLY A 30 7.90 2.34 -1.08
N THR A 31 8.46 2.52 -2.27
CA THR A 31 8.69 1.39 -3.18
C THR A 31 9.61 0.37 -2.54
N ALA A 32 9.32 -0.92 -2.75
CA ALA A 32 9.98 -2.08 -2.13
C ALA A 32 9.72 -2.27 -0.62
N ASP A 33 8.92 -1.41 0.02
CA ASP A 33 8.45 -1.68 1.37
C ASP A 33 7.68 -3.01 1.42
N THR A 34 7.83 -3.69 2.55
CA THR A 34 7.11 -4.92 2.83
C THR A 34 6.24 -4.75 4.07
N PHE A 35 5.02 -5.27 4.00
CA PHE A 35 4.07 -5.20 5.11
C PHE A 35 3.29 -6.50 5.27
N MET A 36 2.82 -6.72 6.50
CA MET A 36 1.95 -7.84 6.84
C MET A 36 0.49 -7.39 6.90
N PHE A 37 -0.39 -8.18 6.30
CA PHE A 37 -1.83 -8.03 6.41
C PHE A 37 -2.48 -9.42 6.42
N GLU A 38 -3.31 -9.70 7.43
CA GLU A 38 -4.04 -10.97 7.60
C GLU A 38 -3.16 -12.22 7.42
N GLY A 39 -1.95 -12.20 7.98
CA GLY A 39 -1.02 -13.34 7.92
C GLY A 39 -0.28 -13.51 6.59
N SER A 40 -0.56 -12.68 5.58
CA SER A 40 0.12 -12.65 4.28
C SER A 40 1.14 -11.50 4.22
N CYS A 41 2.23 -11.72 3.47
CA CYS A 41 3.26 -10.70 3.24
C CYS A 41 3.09 -10.07 1.86
N TYR A 42 3.14 -8.75 1.82
CA TYR A 42 3.00 -7.98 0.58
C TYR A 42 4.19 -7.05 0.40
N LYS A 43 4.66 -6.94 -0.84
CA LYS A 43 5.66 -5.97 -1.29
C LYS A 43 5.00 -4.87 -2.11
N ILE A 44 5.36 -3.63 -1.82
CA ILE A 44 4.95 -2.47 -2.62
C ILE A 44 5.84 -2.39 -3.86
N LEU A 45 5.21 -2.47 -5.04
CA LEU A 45 5.88 -2.31 -6.33
C LEU A 45 5.88 -0.85 -6.81
N GLY A 46 4.90 -0.06 -6.37
CA GLY A 46 4.74 1.34 -6.74
C GLY A 46 3.69 2.00 -5.88
N VAL A 47 3.91 3.28 -5.54
CA VAL A 47 2.89 4.11 -4.90
C VAL A 47 2.14 4.83 -6.01
N VAL A 48 0.83 4.59 -6.09
CA VAL A 48 -0.07 5.22 -7.06
C VAL A 48 -0.66 6.43 -6.38
N VAL A 49 -0.25 7.63 -6.80
CA VAL A 49 -0.82 8.88 -6.29
C VAL A 49 -1.83 9.38 -7.33
N PRO A 50 -3.16 9.29 -7.11
CA PRO A 50 -4.12 9.88 -8.06
C PRO A 50 -3.96 11.40 -8.10
N SER A 51 -3.74 12.00 -9.26
CA SER A 51 -3.31 13.40 -9.48
C SER A 51 -4.26 14.53 -9.03
N SER A 52 -5.16 14.34 -8.04
CA SER A 52 -6.10 15.38 -7.58
C SER A 52 -5.82 15.82 -6.14
N SER A 53 -5.51 17.11 -5.99
CA SER A 53 -4.57 17.68 -5.01
C SER A 53 -5.08 17.99 -3.58
N GLU A 54 -6.35 17.77 -3.24
CA GLU A 54 -6.85 18.05 -1.87
C GLU A 54 -7.13 16.80 -1.03
N ILE A 55 -7.75 15.78 -1.61
CA ILE A 55 -8.02 14.49 -0.92
C ILE A 55 -6.70 13.77 -0.59
N LEU A 56 -5.67 13.97 -1.42
CA LEU A 56 -4.33 13.42 -1.21
C LEU A 56 -3.61 13.94 0.03
N TRP A 57 -3.74 15.23 0.33
CA TRP A 57 -3.01 15.83 1.44
C TRP A 57 -3.49 15.23 2.76
N ASN A 58 -4.81 15.18 2.95
CA ASN A 58 -5.41 14.57 4.14
C ASN A 58 -5.12 13.06 4.22
N ASN A 59 -5.24 12.32 3.12
CA ASN A 59 -4.94 10.88 3.13
C ASN A 59 -3.47 10.59 3.46
N SER A 60 -2.53 11.37 2.90
CA SER A 60 -1.10 11.21 3.18
C SER A 60 -0.76 11.52 4.65
N LEU A 61 -1.40 12.56 5.23
CA LEU A 61 -1.27 12.90 6.65
C LEU A 61 -1.84 11.79 7.56
N GLU A 62 -2.87 11.09 7.10
CA GLU A 62 -3.45 9.93 7.80
C GLU A 62 -2.73 8.60 7.50
N GLY A 63 -1.66 8.63 6.69
CA GLY A 63 -0.87 7.46 6.34
C GLY A 63 -1.53 6.52 5.32
N ILE A 64 -2.50 7.02 4.53
CA ILE A 64 -3.28 6.28 3.55
C ILE A 64 -2.72 6.51 2.14
N TYR A 65 -2.37 5.43 1.45
CA TYR A 65 -1.77 5.45 0.12
C TYR A 65 -2.37 4.35 -0.77
N ASP A 66 -2.62 4.66 -2.05
CA ASP A 66 -2.88 3.63 -3.04
C ASP A 66 -1.54 3.07 -3.53
N CYS A 67 -1.40 1.75 -3.50
CA CYS A 67 -0.15 1.07 -3.79
C CYS A 67 -0.40 -0.10 -4.71
N ARG A 68 0.43 -0.24 -5.73
CA ARG A 68 0.57 -1.50 -6.45
C ARG A 68 1.31 -2.49 -5.55
N ILE A 69 0.68 -3.62 -5.26
CA ILE A 69 1.24 -4.63 -4.37
C ILE A 69 1.38 -5.98 -5.04
N LEU A 70 2.31 -6.77 -4.52
CA LEU A 70 2.52 -8.17 -4.86
C LEU A 70 2.60 -8.97 -3.58
N GLU A 71 1.84 -10.05 -3.50
CA GLU A 71 2.00 -11.02 -2.42
C GLU A 71 3.32 -11.77 -2.63
N VAL A 72 4.13 -11.85 -1.58
CA VAL A 72 5.46 -12.47 -1.62
C VAL A 72 5.58 -13.48 -0.48
N GLU A 73 6.49 -14.44 -0.63
CA GLU A 73 6.85 -15.32 0.47
C GLU A 73 7.40 -14.49 1.64
N LYS A 74 7.09 -14.92 2.86
CA LYS A 74 7.65 -14.28 4.05
C LYS A 74 9.17 -14.48 4.00
N PRO A 75 9.97 -13.41 4.14
CA PRO A 75 11.39 -13.58 4.37
C PRO A 75 11.56 -14.32 5.71
N ASP A 76 12.39 -15.37 5.71
CA ASP A 76 12.83 -16.09 6.91
C ASP A 76 13.40 -15.16 7.99
#